data_AF-W1YRP0-F1
#
_entry.id   AF-W1YRP0-F1
#
_cell.length_a   1.000
_cell.length_b   1.000
_cell.length_c   1.000
_cell.angle_alpha   90.00
_cell.angle_beta   90.00
_cell.angle_gamma   90.00
#
_symmetry.space_group_name_H-M   'P 1'
#
loop_
_entity.id
_entity.type
_entity.pdbx_description
1 polymer ?
#
loop_
_entity_poly.entity_id
_entity_poly.type
_entity_poly.pdbx_seq_one_letter_code
_entity_poly.pdbx_strand_id
1 'polypeptide(L)'
;IIGSELNVKPKQVQAAVELLDEGNTVPFIARYRKEVTGELQDEQLRTIEERIKYLRNLETRRQEIIASITEQEKMTDELMKSLEAATKLQELEDLYLPYRPKKRTRAMIARERGLTFNS
;
A
#
# COMPACT_ATOMS: atom_id res chain seq x y z
N ILE A 1 11.56 9.91 4.93
CA ILE A 1 11.64 8.55 5.51
C ILE A 1 12.74 7.75 4.82
N ILE A 2 12.56 7.28 3.57
CA ILE A 2 13.57 6.45 2.87
C ILE A 2 14.95 7.13 2.75
N GLY A 3 15.01 8.41 2.37
CA GLY A 3 16.30 9.12 2.24
C GLY A 3 17.10 9.20 3.54
N SER A 4 16.41 9.28 4.68
CA SER A 4 17.01 9.32 6.01
C SER A 4 17.51 7.94 6.46
N GLU A 5 16.83 6.86 6.06
CA GLU A 5 17.22 5.47 6.36
C GLU A 5 18.49 5.04 5.63
N LEU A 6 18.68 5.55 4.41
CA LEU A 6 19.77 5.14 3.51
C LEU A 6 20.92 6.15 3.41
N ASN A 7 20.84 7.26 4.15
CA ASN A 7 21.76 8.40 4.03
C ASN A 7 21.91 8.90 2.57
N VAL A 8 20.78 8.98 1.86
CA VAL A 8 20.70 9.45 0.46
C VAL A 8 19.80 10.66 0.36
N LYS A 9 20.06 11.52 -0.62
CA LYS A 9 19.27 12.74 -0.79
C LYS A 9 17.85 12.39 -1.25
N PRO A 10 16.81 13.11 -0.79
CA PRO A 10 15.44 12.88 -1.25
C PRO A 10 15.28 12.89 -2.78
N LYS A 11 16.05 13.74 -3.48
CA LYS A 11 16.07 13.78 -4.95
C LYS A 11 16.56 12.48 -5.60
N GLN A 12 17.51 11.78 -4.98
CA GLN A 12 18.02 10.49 -5.49
C GLN A 12 16.96 9.40 -5.34
N VAL A 13 16.27 9.40 -4.20
CA VAL A 13 15.13 8.50 -3.96
C VAL A 13 14.04 8.76 -4.99
N GLN A 14 13.67 10.02 -5.21
CA GLN A 14 12.64 10.40 -6.18
C GLN A 14 13.00 9.93 -7.60
N ALA A 15 14.22 10.17 -8.07
CA ALA A 15 14.68 9.71 -9.38
C ALA A 15 14.66 8.17 -9.51
N ALA A 16 15.03 7.45 -8.45
CA ALA A 16 14.96 6.00 -8.43
C ALA A 16 13.49 5.49 -8.48
N VAL A 17 12.58 6.13 -7.74
CA VAL A 17 11.14 5.82 -7.76
C VAL A 17 10.58 5.96 -9.18
N GLU A 18 10.85 7.09 -9.84
CA GLU A 18 10.35 7.38 -11.19
C GLU A 18 10.81 6.31 -12.19
N LEU A 19 12.10 5.94 -12.15
CA LEU A 19 12.62 4.89 -13.02
C LEU A 19 12.00 3.52 -12.74
N LEU A 20 11.74 3.17 -11.48
CA LEU A 20 11.06 1.92 -11.11
C LEU A 20 9.60 1.93 -11.61
N ASP A 21 8.93 3.08 -11.57
CA ASP A 21 7.55 3.25 -12.04
C ASP A 21 7.41 3.18 -13.55
N GLU A 22 8.45 3.60 -14.28
CA GLU A 22 8.59 3.37 -15.73
C GLU A 22 8.82 1.89 -16.10
N GLY A 23 8.96 1.01 -15.10
CA GLY A 23 9.16 -0.43 -15.30
C GLY A 23 10.63 -0.84 -15.45
N ASN A 24 11.59 0.05 -15.16
CA ASN A 24 13.00 -0.31 -15.15
C ASN A 24 13.31 -1.21 -13.94
N THR A 25 14.18 -2.20 -14.14
CA THR A 25 14.62 -3.08 -13.05
C THR A 25 15.81 -2.49 -12.29
N VAL A 26 16.00 -2.87 -11.03
CA VAL A 26 17.17 -2.44 -10.24
C VAL A 26 18.51 -2.70 -10.96
N PRO A 27 18.80 -3.90 -11.52
CA PRO A 27 20.05 -4.12 -12.27
C PRO A 27 20.20 -3.21 -13.49
N PHE A 28 19.10 -2.86 -14.15
CA PHE A 28 19.12 -1.94 -15.30
C PHE A 28 19.44 -0.51 -14.84
N ILE A 29 18.76 -0.02 -13.80
CA ILE A 29 19.01 1.32 -13.23
C ILE A 29 20.45 1.42 -12.74
N ALA A 30 20.92 0.40 -12.00
CA ALA A 30 22.26 0.32 -11.46
C ALA A 30 23.34 0.26 -12.55
N ARG A 31 23.06 -0.24 -13.77
CA ARG A 31 24.05 -0.22 -14.88
C ARG A 31 23.97 1.00 -15.76
N TYR A 32 22.76 1.43 -16.11
CA TYR A 32 22.54 2.34 -17.25
C TYR A 32 21.94 3.68 -16.85
N ARG A 33 21.51 3.87 -15.59
CA ARG A 33 20.88 5.12 -15.10
C ARG A 33 21.53 5.65 -13.82
N LYS A 34 22.80 5.30 -13.56
CA LYS A 34 23.54 5.75 -12.37
C LYS A 34 23.56 7.26 -12.23
N GLU A 35 23.83 8.01 -13.29
CA GLU A 35 23.91 9.47 -13.21
C GLU A 35 22.56 10.11 -12.85
N VAL A 36 21.46 9.55 -13.35
CA VAL A 36 20.09 10.04 -13.07
C VAL A 36 19.75 9.89 -11.59
N THR A 37 20.19 8.79 -10.96
CA THR A 37 19.96 8.55 -9.53
C THR A 37 21.03 9.15 -8.63
N GLY A 38 22.06 9.80 -9.17
CA GLY A 38 23.20 10.32 -8.40
C GLY A 38 24.09 9.22 -7.82
N GLU A 39 24.37 8.19 -8.63
CA GLU A 39 25.26 7.06 -8.33
C GLU A 39 24.81 6.15 -7.18
N LEU A 40 23.50 5.94 -7.05
CA LEU A 40 22.98 4.94 -6.12
C LEU A 40 23.54 3.54 -6.44
N GLN A 41 23.94 2.83 -5.38
CA GLN A 41 24.44 1.46 -5.46
C GLN A 41 23.29 0.45 -5.55
N ASP A 42 23.59 -0.76 -6.04
CA ASP A 42 22.59 -1.83 -6.23
C ASP A 42 21.81 -2.13 -4.93
N GLU A 43 22.50 -2.23 -3.79
CA GLU A 43 21.89 -2.45 -2.48
C GLU A 43 20.93 -1.32 -2.08
N GLN A 44 21.32 -0.05 -2.31
CA GLN A 44 20.47 1.10 -2.03
C GLN A 44 19.21 1.10 -2.91
N LEU A 45 19.35 0.77 -4.19
CA LEU A 45 18.23 0.67 -5.12
C LEU A 45 17.27 -0.46 -4.74
N ARG A 46 17.78 -1.61 -4.29
CA ARG A 46 16.94 -2.71 -3.77
C ARG A 46 16.17 -2.28 -2.53
N THR A 47 16.84 -1.65 -1.57
CA THR A 47 16.15 -1.16 -0.37
C THR A 47 15.09 -0.12 -0.72
N ILE A 48 15.36 0.78 -1.67
CA ILE A 48 14.37 1.74 -2.17
C ILE A 48 13.17 1.01 -2.78
N GLU A 49 13.39 0.05 -3.67
CA GLU A 49 12.34 -0.76 -4.30
C GLU A 49 11.46 -1.47 -3.25
N GLU A 50 12.08 -2.15 -2.28
CA GLU A 50 11.39 -2.85 -1.20
C GLU A 50 10.58 -1.90 -0.32
N ARG A 51 11.15 -0.74 0.05
CA ARG A 51 10.46 0.25 0.89
C ARG A 51 9.31 0.92 0.14
N ILE A 52 9.47 1.27 -1.13
CA ILE A 52 8.38 1.81 -1.96
C ILE A 52 7.25 0.79 -2.04
N LYS A 53 7.57 -0.47 -2.33
CA LYS A 53 6.58 -1.55 -2.40
C LYS A 53 5.83 -1.71 -1.09
N TYR A 54 6.54 -1.71 0.04
CA TYR A 54 5.92 -1.76 1.36
C TYR A 54 4.97 -0.58 1.61
N LEU A 55 5.42 0.65 1.33
CA LEU A 55 4.62 1.86 1.55
C LEU A 55 3.39 1.91 0.63
N ARG A 56 3.51 1.47 -0.62
CA ARG A 56 2.37 1.34 -1.55
C ARG A 56 1.37 0.32 -1.04
N ASN A 57 1.83 -0.85 -0.60
CA ASN A 57 0.95 -1.87 -0.02
C ASN A 57 0.22 -1.36 1.22
N LEU A 58 0.94 -0.63 2.09
CA LEU A 58 0.34 0.01 3.27
C LEU A 58 -0.77 0.98 2.85
N GLU A 59 -0.51 1.83 1.86
CA GLU A 59 -1.45 2.85 1.41
C GLU A 59 -2.66 2.25 0.69
N THR A 60 -2.43 1.28 -0.21
CA THR A 60 -3.51 0.51 -0.84
C THR A 60 -4.40 -0.13 0.23
N ARG A 61 -3.80 -0.75 1.25
CA ARG A 61 -4.55 -1.37 2.32
C ARG A 61 -5.33 -0.36 3.16
N ARG A 62 -4.75 0.80 3.44
CA ARG A 62 -5.41 1.92 4.13
C ARG A 62 -6.67 2.33 3.37
N GLN A 63 -6.56 2.51 2.06
CA GLN A 63 -7.69 2.90 1.20
C GLN A 63 -8.79 1.82 1.16
N GLU A 64 -8.43 0.54 1.06
CA GLU A 64 -9.39 -0.57 1.13
C GLU A 64 -10.18 -0.57 2.44
N ILE A 65 -9.49 -0.35 3.57
CA ILE A 65 -10.10 -0.30 4.90
C ILE A 65 -11.03 0.92 5.02
N ILE A 66 -10.56 2.10 4.61
CA ILE A 66 -11.37 3.33 4.59
C ILE A 66 -12.63 3.12 3.77
N ALA A 67 -12.51 2.57 2.56
CA ALA A 67 -13.65 2.28 1.69
C ALA A 67 -14.63 1.31 2.38
N SER A 68 -14.13 0.19 2.92
CA SER A 68 -14.97 -0.82 3.57
C SER A 68 -15.73 -0.30 4.80
N ILE A 69 -15.12 0.59 5.59
CA ILE A 69 -15.75 1.19 6.77
C ILE A 69 -16.75 2.28 6.36
N THR A 70 -16.42 3.05 5.33
CA THR A 70 -17.29 4.09 4.77
C THR A 70 -18.55 3.47 4.14
N GLU A 71 -18.42 2.37 3.40
CA GLU A 71 -19.55 1.60 2.87
C GLU A 71 -20.47 1.03 3.96
N GLN A 72 -19.95 0.84 5.18
CA GLN A 72 -20.74 0.45 6.35
C GLN A 72 -21.36 1.64 7.08
N GLU A 73 -21.15 2.87 6.62
CA GLU A 73 -21.58 4.12 7.27
C GLU A 73 -21.06 4.26 8.72
N LYS A 74 -19.91 3.63 9.02
CA LYS A 74 -19.29 3.60 10.36
C LYS A 74 -18.06 4.49 10.50
N MET A 75 -17.70 5.22 9.45
CA MET A 75 -16.54 6.09 9.45
C MET A 75 -16.78 7.29 10.37
N THR A 76 -15.78 7.61 11.21
CA THR A 76 -15.76 8.83 12.04
C THR A 76 -14.49 9.60 11.78
N ASP A 77 -14.49 10.90 12.06
CA ASP A 77 -13.30 11.75 11.88
C ASP A 77 -12.11 11.28 12.71
N GLU A 78 -12.35 10.76 13.92
CA GLU A 78 -11.31 10.20 14.79
C GLU A 78 -10.70 8.92 14.20
N LEU A 79 -11.55 8.05 13.64
CA LEU A 79 -11.10 6.81 13.00
C LEU A 79 -10.34 7.11 11.70
N MET A 80 -10.82 8.07 10.90
CA MET A 80 -10.12 8.52 9.69
C MET A 80 -8.71 9.02 10.04
N LYS A 81 -8.60 9.91 11.05
CA LYS A 81 -7.29 10.39 11.53
C LYS A 81 -6.39 9.27 12.04
N SER A 82 -6.96 8.30 12.75
CA SER A 82 -6.20 7.14 13.24
C SER A 82 -5.71 6.26 12.09
N LEU A 83 -6.57 6.04 11.09
CA LEU A 83 -6.23 5.30 9.88
C LEU A 83 -5.19 6.04 9.05
N GLU A 84 -5.18 7.37 8.98
CA GLU A 84 -4.16 8.19 8.30
C GLU A 84 -2.83 8.24 9.07
N ALA A 85 -2.88 8.22 10.40
CA ALA A 85 -1.68 8.23 11.25
C ALA A 85 -0.96 6.88 11.30
N ALA A 86 -1.64 5.78 10.95
CA ALA A 86 -1.05 4.44 10.96
C ALA A 86 0.19 4.36 10.05
N THR A 87 1.28 3.85 10.61
CA THR A 87 2.58 3.73 9.93
C THR A 87 2.93 2.28 9.59
N LYS A 88 2.18 1.33 10.14
CA LYS A 88 2.39 -0.11 9.96
C LYS A 88 1.11 -0.82 9.54
N LEU A 89 1.27 -1.89 8.76
CA LEU A 89 0.16 -2.71 8.29
C LEU A 89 -0.64 -3.32 9.45
N GLN A 90 0.04 -3.70 10.53
CA GLN A 90 -0.61 -4.26 11.72
C GLN A 90 -1.54 -3.24 12.39
N GLU A 91 -1.13 -1.98 12.50
CA GLU A 91 -1.96 -0.91 13.08
C GLU A 91 -3.24 -0.71 12.26
N LEU A 92 -3.14 -0.79 10.92
CA LEU A 92 -4.31 -0.76 10.05
C LEU A 92 -5.24 -1.96 10.29
N GLU A 93 -4.70 -3.17 10.40
CA GLU A 93 -5.51 -4.37 10.66
C GLU A 93 -6.19 -4.32 12.03
N ASP A 94 -5.50 -3.82 13.06
CA ASP A 94 -6.05 -3.69 14.41
C ASP A 94 -7.20 -2.68 14.44
N LEU A 95 -7.05 -1.53 13.74
CA LEU A 95 -8.12 -0.54 13.57
C LEU A 95 -9.30 -1.11 12.76
N TYR A 96 -9.03 -1.95 11.76
CA TYR A 96 -10.06 -2.55 10.91
C TYR A 96 -10.80 -3.71 11.59
N LEU A 97 -10.19 -4.37 12.57
CA LEU A 97 -10.72 -5.59 13.20
C LEU A 97 -12.20 -5.51 13.63
N PRO A 98 -12.70 -4.42 14.26
CA PRO A 98 -14.11 -4.30 14.66
C PRO A 98 -15.09 -4.17 13.48
N TYR A 99 -14.58 -3.75 12.32
CA TYR A 99 -15.37 -3.45 11.12
C TYR A 99 -15.27 -4.54 10.06
N ARG A 100 -14.35 -5.50 10.23
CA ARG A 100 -14.16 -6.59 9.27
C ARG A 100 -15.49 -7.34 9.11
N PRO A 101 -16.07 -7.37 7.90
CA PRO A 101 -17.33 -8.05 7.68
C PRO A 101 -17.15 -9.53 8.02
N LYS A 102 -18.09 -10.07 8.80
CA LYS A 102 -18.14 -11.52 9.04
C LYS A 102 -18.16 -12.20 7.68
N LYS A 103 -17.29 -13.21 7.46
CA LYS A 103 -17.18 -13.92 6.17
C LYS A 103 -18.59 -14.20 5.63
N ARG A 104 -19.00 -13.46 4.60
CA ARG A 104 -20.19 -13.81 3.83
C ARG A 104 -19.85 -15.12 3.14
N THR A 105 -20.40 -16.22 3.65
CA THR A 105 -20.27 -17.52 3.01
C THR A 105 -20.94 -17.46 1.64
N ARG A 106 -20.50 -18.28 0.68
CA ARG A 106 -21.12 -18.37 -0.66
C ARG A 106 -22.65 -18.50 -0.58
N ALA A 107 -23.17 -19.11 0.49
CA ALA A 107 -24.60 -19.25 0.78
C ALA A 107 -25.34 -17.93 1.07
N MET A 108 -24.69 -16.94 1.71
CA MET A 108 -25.30 -15.61 1.93
C MET A 108 -25.39 -14.80 0.64
N ILE A 109 -24.35 -14.90 -0.19
CA ILE A 109 -24.27 -14.20 -1.48
C ILE A 109 -25.33 -14.72 -2.48
N ALA A 110 -25.68 -16.01 -2.41
CA ALA A 110 -26.73 -16.60 -3.23
C ALA A 110 -28.15 -16.12 -2.84
N ARG A 111 -28.39 -15.82 -1.55
CA ARG A 111 -29.68 -15.28 -1.08
C ARG A 111 -29.86 -13.81 -1.41
N GLU A 112 -28.80 -13.00 -1.34
CA GLU A 112 -28.85 -11.56 -1.69
C GLU A 112 -29.06 -11.31 -3.19
N ARG A 113 -28.77 -12.29 -4.06
CA ARG A 113 -29.03 -12.21 -5.51
C ARG A 113 -30.36 -12.81 -5.97
N GLY A 114 -31.31 -13.06 -5.06
CA GLY A 114 -32.69 -13.38 -5.44
C GLY A 114 -32.89 -14.70 -6.19
N LEU A 115 -31.99 -15.68 -6.07
CA LEU A 115 -32.21 -17.03 -6.61
C LEU A 115 -33.01 -17.88 -5.61
N THR A 116 -34.26 -17.50 -5.36
CA THR A 116 -35.27 -18.48 -4.97
C THR A 116 -35.63 -19.27 -6.23
N PHE A 117 -35.05 -20.45 -6.38
CA PHE A 117 -35.59 -21.43 -7.34
C PHE A 117 -36.99 -21.79 -6.87
N ASN A 118 -37.99 -21.23 -7.53
CA ASN A 118 -39.38 -21.67 -7.45
C ASN A 118 -39.69 -22.37 -8.77
N SER A 119 -39.49 -23.69 -8.82
CA SER A 119 -40.06 -24.67 -9.76
C SER A 119 -39.60 -26.06 -9.33
#